data_AF-A0A9P3LBX8-F1
#
_entry.id   AF-A0A9P3LBX8-F1
#
_cell.length_a   1.000
_cell.length_b   1.000
_cell.length_c   1.000
_cell.angle_alpha   90.00
_cell.angle_beta   90.00
_cell.angle_gamma   90.00
#
_symmetry.space_group_name_H-M   'P 1'
#
loop_
_entity.id
_entity.type
_entity.pdbx_description
1 polymer ?
#
loop_
_entity_poly.entity_id
_entity_poly.type
_entity_poly.pdbx_seq_one_letter_code
_entity_poly.pdbx_strand_id
1 'polypeptide(L)'
;MVSPLPAEFYTPFLSEAAKERKPSPIRGLYPLEARPGLISLLAGKPNATTFPLTAITLKARSPTDPDVEITTELDGAALAEGLQYGPTAGIPALIEWVHGLQEREHGRSKGEGWRVSIGSGSQDVIYKAINTVMNPGDSLLVESPVYAGVIPMFTALHLDLIEVETDSQGISSESLRSVLENWPAGKPKPKALYTVPYGCNPTGMTASLPRRQDVLALAREHNFLILEDDPYYYLYYGAAPRVPSYFALERTAPDAGRVLRFDSLSKILSAGIRIGFLCGPEPLMAAIDMHTAVASLQTPSLTQSIAHAVLGAWGYDGFRAHTERVSAFYRAKRDVFERAMRKHLAGLAEWDTPDAGMFFWFKLLIGDEGGEGDSAALIRTNAVERGVLALPGTVFLPNGRATAYVRASFSLLAPADVDEAVKRLRDVVLDAKKGAA
;
A
#
# COMPACT_ATOMS: atom_id res chain seq x y z
N MET A 1 7.54 6.72 -26.13
CA MET A 1 8.11 7.04 -24.80
C MET A 1 7.39 8.25 -24.27
N VAL A 2 6.85 8.16 -23.06
CA VAL A 2 6.24 9.32 -22.38
C VAL A 2 7.34 10.27 -21.92
N SER A 3 7.12 11.58 -22.00
CA SER A 3 8.11 12.55 -21.50
C SER A 3 7.98 12.64 -19.98
N PRO A 4 9.06 12.41 -19.21
CA PRO A 4 9.02 12.69 -17.78
C PRO A 4 8.91 14.21 -17.55
N LEU A 5 8.24 14.60 -16.47
CA LEU A 5 8.26 15.97 -15.97
C LEU A 5 9.68 16.36 -15.57
N PRO A 6 10.11 17.61 -15.84
CA PRO A 6 11.48 18.03 -15.57
C PRO A 6 11.71 18.21 -14.06
N ALA A 7 12.97 18.22 -13.62
CA ALA A 7 13.30 18.17 -12.19
C ALA A 7 12.72 19.37 -11.40
N GLU A 8 12.69 20.55 -12.01
CA GLU A 8 12.15 21.79 -11.43
C GLU A 8 10.65 21.72 -11.13
N PHE A 9 9.91 20.83 -11.79
CA PHE A 9 8.50 20.59 -11.50
C PHE A 9 8.28 20.14 -10.05
N TYR A 10 9.23 19.40 -9.48
CA TYR A 10 9.11 18.79 -8.16
C TYR A 10 9.50 19.72 -7.02
N THR A 11 10.23 20.81 -7.30
CA THR A 11 10.72 21.75 -6.28
C THR A 11 9.61 22.31 -5.37
N PRO A 12 8.42 22.71 -5.88
CA PRO A 12 7.32 23.18 -5.04
C PRO A 12 6.69 22.09 -4.18
N PHE A 13 6.84 20.82 -4.55
CA PHE A 13 6.31 19.68 -3.80
C PHE A 13 7.20 19.28 -2.63
N LEU A 14 8.49 19.65 -2.61
CA LEU A 14 9.37 19.29 -1.50
C LEU A 14 8.97 20.05 -0.22
N SER A 15 8.90 19.32 0.89
CA SER A 15 8.75 19.89 2.23
C SER A 15 9.98 20.71 2.62
N GLU A 16 9.84 21.62 3.57
CA GLU A 16 10.98 22.40 4.07
C GLU A 16 12.04 21.48 4.68
N ALA A 17 11.60 20.46 5.43
CA ALA A 17 12.49 19.43 5.95
C ALA A 17 13.24 18.68 4.83
N ALA A 18 12.60 18.39 3.69
CA ALA A 18 13.27 17.75 2.55
C ALA A 18 14.32 18.68 1.90
N LYS A 19 14.02 19.97 1.78
CA LYS A 19 14.96 20.98 1.23
C LYS A 19 16.17 21.20 2.14
N GLU A 20 16.00 21.09 3.45
CA GLU A 20 17.08 21.26 4.43
C GLU A 20 18.01 20.03 4.54
N ARG A 21 17.52 18.83 4.16
CA ARG A 21 18.35 17.61 4.18
C ARG A 21 19.51 17.77 3.20
N LYS A 22 20.73 17.66 3.72
CA LYS A 22 21.96 17.63 2.92
C LYS A 22 22.37 16.19 2.61
N PRO A 23 23.04 15.92 1.47
CA PRO A 23 23.58 14.60 1.18
C PRO A 23 24.51 14.12 2.30
N SER A 24 24.45 12.84 2.62
CA SER A 24 25.37 12.24 3.60
C SER A 24 26.81 12.38 3.11
N PRO A 25 27.74 12.97 3.89
CA PRO A 25 29.13 13.14 3.49
C PRO A 25 29.85 11.81 3.31
N ILE A 26 29.37 10.74 3.96
CA ILE A 26 29.95 9.39 3.86
C ILE A 26 29.26 8.62 2.73
N ARG A 27 27.93 8.49 2.78
CA ARG A 27 27.20 7.64 1.82
C ARG A 27 27.20 8.21 0.40
N GLY A 28 27.28 9.54 0.25
CA GLY A 28 27.45 10.17 -1.06
C GLY A 28 28.76 9.81 -1.76
N LEU A 29 29.77 9.33 -1.01
CA LEU A 29 31.06 8.90 -1.55
C LEU A 29 31.11 7.38 -1.85
N TYR A 30 30.11 6.59 -1.44
CA TYR A 30 30.06 5.14 -1.71
C TYR A 30 30.17 4.77 -3.19
N PRO A 31 29.54 5.48 -4.15
CA PRO A 31 29.70 5.18 -5.57
C PRO A 31 31.16 5.27 -6.05
N LEU A 32 32.01 6.02 -5.35
CA LEU A 32 33.44 6.12 -5.69
C LEU A 32 34.18 4.83 -5.37
N GLU A 33 33.76 4.05 -4.36
CA GLU A 33 34.39 2.78 -3.98
C GLU A 33 34.37 1.74 -5.09
N ALA A 34 33.44 1.85 -6.05
CA ALA A 34 33.37 0.97 -7.21
C ALA A 34 34.38 1.32 -8.32
N ARG A 35 35.15 2.41 -8.18
CA ARG A 35 36.16 2.81 -9.18
C ARG A 35 37.35 1.84 -9.17
N PRO A 36 37.71 1.24 -10.32
CA PRO A 36 38.87 0.34 -10.39
C PRO A 36 40.15 1.00 -9.87
N GLY A 37 40.88 0.28 -9.00
CA GLY A 37 42.14 0.75 -8.40
C GLY A 37 41.99 1.74 -7.23
N LEU A 38 40.77 2.15 -6.87
CA LEU A 38 40.57 3.01 -5.70
C LEU A 38 40.77 2.19 -4.42
N ILE A 39 41.69 2.63 -3.57
CA ILE A 39 41.86 2.11 -2.21
C ILE A 39 41.02 3.00 -1.29
N SER A 40 39.92 2.46 -0.76
CA SER A 40 39.00 3.21 0.10
C SER A 40 39.46 3.20 1.57
N LEU A 41 39.66 4.39 2.14
CA LEU A 41 39.75 4.64 3.58
C LEU A 41 38.49 5.37 4.10
N LEU A 42 37.40 5.32 3.33
CA LEU A 42 36.24 6.17 3.49
C LEU A 42 35.35 5.77 4.67
N ALA A 43 34.89 4.53 4.66
CA ALA A 43 33.75 4.11 5.47
C ALA A 43 34.20 3.23 6.65
N GLY A 44 33.64 3.47 7.83
CA GLY A 44 33.75 2.59 8.99
C GLY A 44 32.96 1.27 8.83
N LYS A 45 33.12 0.59 7.69
CA LYS A 45 32.49 -0.71 7.42
C LYS A 45 33.23 -1.78 8.24
N PRO A 46 32.52 -2.61 9.01
CA PRO A 46 33.15 -3.75 9.67
C PRO A 46 33.73 -4.72 8.63
N ASN A 47 34.84 -5.38 8.96
CA ASN A 47 35.46 -6.35 8.07
C ASN A 47 34.58 -7.60 7.95
N ALA A 48 34.19 -7.97 6.73
CA ALA A 48 33.26 -9.09 6.49
C ALA A 48 33.77 -10.45 7.00
N THR A 49 35.08 -10.62 7.18
CA THR A 49 35.67 -11.85 7.76
C THR A 49 35.31 -12.07 9.23
N THR A 50 34.81 -11.04 9.93
CA THR A 50 34.37 -11.16 11.34
C THR A 50 32.88 -11.46 11.47
N PHE A 51 32.14 -11.53 10.35
CA PHE A 51 30.72 -11.85 10.39
C PHE A 51 30.54 -13.35 10.72
N PRO A 52 29.66 -13.70 11.68
CA PRO A 52 29.58 -15.07 12.21
C PRO A 52 28.71 -16.01 11.36
N LEU A 53 28.20 -15.56 10.21
CA LEU A 53 27.31 -16.32 9.34
C LEU A 53 28.07 -16.70 8.07
N THR A 54 28.15 -18.00 7.78
CA THR A 54 28.87 -18.52 6.60
C THR A 54 27.94 -18.89 5.45
N ALA A 55 26.71 -19.32 5.76
CA ALA A 55 25.67 -19.65 4.78
C ALA A 55 24.27 -19.56 5.42
N ILE A 56 23.24 -19.36 4.60
CA ILE A 56 21.82 -19.48 4.97
C ILE A 56 21.12 -20.34 3.91
N THR A 57 20.59 -21.49 4.32
CA THR A 57 19.75 -22.33 3.47
C THR A 57 18.28 -21.92 3.62
N LEU A 58 17.64 -21.60 2.51
CA LEU A 58 16.24 -21.21 2.42
C LEU A 58 15.45 -22.33 1.74
N LYS A 59 14.34 -22.75 2.36
CA LYS A 59 13.36 -23.64 1.75
C LYS A 59 12.08 -22.87 1.53
N ALA A 60 11.71 -22.67 0.26
CA ALA A 60 10.50 -21.99 -0.14
C ALA A 60 9.55 -22.99 -0.82
N ARG A 61 8.23 -22.83 -0.63
CA ARG A 61 7.25 -23.59 -1.42
C ARG A 61 7.39 -23.24 -2.89
N SER A 62 7.18 -24.22 -3.77
CA SER A 62 7.16 -23.97 -5.21
C SER A 62 6.00 -23.02 -5.57
N PRO A 63 6.22 -22.12 -6.54
CA PRO A 63 5.22 -21.19 -7.01
C PRO A 63 4.09 -21.87 -7.79
N THR A 64 4.29 -23.11 -8.26
CA THR A 64 3.28 -23.88 -9.00
C THR A 64 2.70 -25.03 -8.20
N ASP A 65 3.42 -25.53 -7.20
CA ASP A 65 3.00 -26.64 -6.34
C ASP A 65 3.39 -26.36 -4.86
N PRO A 66 2.43 -26.03 -3.98
CA PRO A 66 2.73 -25.69 -2.58
C PRO A 66 3.27 -26.85 -1.74
N ASP A 67 3.19 -28.09 -2.23
CA ASP A 67 3.66 -29.30 -1.54
C ASP A 67 5.11 -29.66 -1.92
N VAL A 68 5.68 -28.96 -2.90
CA VAL A 68 7.08 -29.07 -3.31
C VAL A 68 7.91 -27.94 -2.72
N GLU A 69 9.10 -28.25 -2.20
CA GLU A 69 10.07 -27.25 -1.72
C GLU A 69 11.16 -26.97 -2.76
N ILE A 70 11.49 -25.70 -2.95
CA ILE A 70 12.67 -25.22 -3.65
C ILE A 70 13.70 -24.81 -2.58
N THR A 71 14.90 -25.35 -2.68
CA THR A 71 16.02 -25.00 -1.79
C THR A 71 16.95 -24.02 -2.50
N THR A 72 17.24 -22.90 -1.84
CA THR A 72 18.21 -21.89 -2.29
C THR A 72 19.22 -21.66 -1.18
N GLU A 73 20.46 -21.38 -1.54
CA GLU A 73 21.54 -21.07 -0.59
C GLU A 73 22.00 -19.62 -0.76
N LEU A 74 22.18 -18.92 0.35
CA LEU A 74 22.82 -17.61 0.42
C LEU A 74 24.17 -17.77 1.11
N ASP A 75 25.25 -17.66 0.35
CA ASP A 75 26.62 -17.76 0.82
C ASP A 75 27.54 -16.73 0.13
N GLY A 76 28.83 -16.80 0.43
CA GLY A 76 29.88 -16.03 -0.26
C GLY A 76 29.58 -14.54 -0.39
N ALA A 77 29.67 -14.02 -1.62
CA ALA A 77 29.48 -12.60 -1.91
C ALA A 77 28.03 -12.12 -1.67
N ALA A 78 27.03 -12.96 -1.95
CA ALA A 78 25.62 -12.61 -1.76
C ALA A 78 25.27 -12.48 -0.26
N LEU A 79 25.77 -13.39 0.57
CA LEU A 79 25.63 -13.29 2.02
C LEU A 79 26.42 -12.09 2.56
N ALA A 80 27.64 -11.87 2.09
CA ALA A 80 28.46 -10.73 2.53
C ALA A 80 27.80 -9.38 2.21
N GLU A 81 27.16 -9.22 1.05
CA GLU A 81 26.37 -8.03 0.71
C GLU A 81 25.17 -7.86 1.66
N GLY A 82 24.45 -8.95 1.95
CA GLY A 82 23.31 -8.96 2.87
C GLY A 82 23.68 -8.57 4.30
N LEU A 83 24.90 -8.86 4.75
CA LEU A 83 25.38 -8.58 6.11
C LEU A 83 26.06 -7.22 6.27
N GLN A 84 26.32 -6.50 5.17
CA GLN A 84 27.08 -5.25 5.17
C GLN A 84 26.19 -4.01 4.95
N TYR A 85 26.73 -2.83 5.27
CA TYR A 85 26.20 -1.58 4.74
C TYR A 85 26.18 -1.59 3.21
N GLY A 86 25.01 -1.31 2.63
CA GLY A 86 24.76 -1.26 1.20
C GLY A 86 24.15 0.07 0.77
N PRO A 87 23.69 0.20 -0.49
CA PRO A 87 23.04 1.41 -0.98
C PRO A 87 21.73 1.71 -0.24
N THR A 88 21.43 3.00 -0.03
CA THR A 88 20.23 3.43 0.71
C THR A 88 18.93 2.99 0.03
N ALA A 89 18.88 3.06 -1.30
CA ALA A 89 17.71 2.69 -2.09
C ALA A 89 17.41 1.17 -2.04
N GLY A 90 18.35 0.33 -1.60
CA GLY A 90 18.19 -1.12 -1.58
C GLY A 90 19.37 -1.85 -2.26
N ILE A 91 19.40 -3.17 -2.14
CA ILE A 91 20.42 -3.99 -2.80
C ILE A 91 20.19 -3.97 -4.32
N PRO A 92 21.25 -3.83 -5.15
CA PRO A 92 21.10 -3.67 -6.60
C PRO A 92 20.31 -4.81 -7.27
N ALA A 93 20.54 -6.05 -6.86
CA ALA A 93 19.88 -7.21 -7.46
C ALA A 93 18.35 -7.18 -7.26
N LEU A 94 17.88 -6.79 -6.06
CA LEU A 94 16.45 -6.65 -5.79
C LEU A 94 15.84 -5.45 -6.53
N ILE A 95 16.56 -4.33 -6.63
CA ILE A 95 16.13 -3.16 -7.40
C ILE A 95 15.93 -3.53 -8.87
N GLU A 96 16.89 -4.22 -9.49
CA GLU A 96 16.76 -4.67 -10.89
C GLU A 96 15.61 -5.67 -11.05
N TRP A 97 15.43 -6.59 -10.09
CA TRP A 97 14.29 -7.51 -10.12
C TRP A 97 12.95 -6.75 -10.11
N VAL A 98 12.81 -5.72 -9.26
CA VAL A 98 11.61 -4.87 -9.19
C VAL A 98 11.43 -4.06 -10.47
N HIS A 99 12.48 -3.51 -11.08
CA HIS A 99 12.37 -2.86 -12.39
C HIS A 99 11.76 -3.80 -13.44
N GLY A 100 12.24 -5.04 -13.54
CA GLY A 100 11.66 -6.02 -14.46
C GLY A 100 10.23 -6.44 -14.09
N LEU A 101 9.86 -6.44 -12.81
CA LEU A 101 8.47 -6.63 -12.39
C LEU A 101 7.58 -5.49 -12.89
N GLN A 102 8.01 -4.23 -12.71
CA GLN A 102 7.25 -3.06 -13.14
C GLN A 102 7.09 -2.99 -14.67
N GLU A 103 8.11 -3.41 -15.41
CA GLU A 103 8.03 -3.53 -16.86
C GLU A 103 6.99 -4.57 -17.29
N ARG A 104 6.93 -5.74 -16.62
CA ARG A 104 5.99 -6.81 -16.97
C ARG A 104 4.55 -6.52 -16.56
N GLU A 105 4.34 -5.91 -15.39
CA GLU A 105 3.00 -5.71 -14.83
C GLU A 105 2.40 -4.35 -15.22
N HIS A 106 3.24 -3.34 -15.47
CA HIS A 106 2.79 -1.97 -15.74
C HIS A 106 3.32 -1.43 -17.09
N GLY A 107 4.22 -2.13 -17.77
CA GLY A 107 4.85 -1.68 -19.02
C GLY A 107 5.79 -0.48 -18.83
N ARG A 108 6.22 -0.19 -17.60
CA ARG A 108 7.08 0.95 -17.29
C ARG A 108 8.53 0.46 -17.35
N SER A 109 9.26 0.85 -18.39
CA SER A 109 10.65 0.45 -18.58
C SER A 109 11.60 1.38 -17.83
N LYS A 110 12.82 0.91 -17.55
CA LYS A 110 13.90 1.71 -16.95
C LYS A 110 14.30 2.85 -17.91
N GLY A 111 14.61 4.02 -17.35
CA GLY A 111 14.98 5.21 -18.12
C GLY A 111 13.81 6.13 -18.49
N GLU A 112 12.57 5.79 -18.08
CA GLU A 112 11.39 6.67 -18.27
C GLU A 112 11.26 7.77 -17.19
N GLY A 113 12.36 8.15 -16.51
CA GLY A 113 12.38 9.20 -15.48
C GLY A 113 11.80 8.80 -14.13
N TRP A 114 11.75 7.50 -13.84
CA TRP A 114 11.34 6.95 -12.54
C TRP A 114 12.36 5.92 -12.04
N ARG A 115 12.33 5.63 -10.73
CA ARG A 115 13.20 4.64 -10.09
C ARG A 115 12.57 4.00 -8.86
N VAL A 116 13.26 2.98 -8.33
CA VAL A 116 12.80 2.14 -7.22
C VAL A 116 13.60 2.45 -5.95
N SER A 117 12.91 2.50 -4.81
CA SER A 117 13.54 2.38 -3.49
C SER A 117 12.83 1.32 -2.63
N ILE A 118 13.61 0.50 -1.93
CA ILE A 118 13.15 -0.58 -1.07
C ILE A 118 12.92 -0.06 0.36
N GLY A 119 11.75 -0.33 0.91
CA GLY A 119 11.34 0.02 2.27
C GLY A 119 11.07 -1.18 3.17
N SER A 120 10.94 -0.92 4.47
CA SER A 120 10.54 -1.91 5.47
C SER A 120 9.02 -2.21 5.48
N GLY A 121 8.46 -2.44 4.29
CA GLY A 121 7.02 -2.48 3.97
C GLY A 121 6.51 -1.15 3.39
N SER A 122 5.29 -1.14 2.82
CA SER A 122 4.72 0.08 2.20
C SER A 122 4.53 1.21 3.21
N GLN A 123 4.11 0.92 4.44
CA GLN A 123 3.96 1.93 5.51
C GLN A 123 5.23 2.78 5.72
N ASP A 124 6.42 2.15 5.68
CA ASP A 124 7.70 2.83 5.86
C ASP A 124 7.97 3.84 4.73
N VAL A 125 7.82 3.40 3.48
CA VAL A 125 8.04 4.28 2.33
C VAL A 125 6.93 5.33 2.16
N ILE A 126 5.69 5.06 2.56
CA ILE A 126 4.62 6.06 2.64
C ILE A 126 4.99 7.14 3.66
N TYR A 127 5.40 6.76 4.87
CA TYR A 127 5.83 7.72 5.90
C TYR A 127 6.95 8.63 5.40
N LYS A 128 7.95 8.04 4.74
CA LYS A 128 9.09 8.78 4.16
C LYS A 128 8.69 9.69 3.02
N ALA A 129 7.79 9.24 2.14
CA ALA A 129 7.24 10.04 1.05
C ALA A 129 6.45 11.24 1.58
N ILE A 130 5.55 11.03 2.55
CA ILE A 130 4.75 12.09 3.16
C ILE A 130 5.64 13.14 3.83
N ASN A 131 6.63 12.74 4.63
CA ASN A 131 7.61 13.65 5.22
C ASN A 131 8.45 14.41 4.18
N THR A 132 8.55 13.86 2.97
CA THR A 132 9.31 14.48 1.87
C THR A 132 8.47 15.51 1.11
N VAL A 133 7.16 15.29 1.00
CA VAL A 133 6.29 16.13 0.15
C VAL A 133 5.32 17.04 0.91
N MET A 134 5.16 16.82 2.22
CA MET A 134 4.20 17.54 3.06
C MET A 134 4.89 18.28 4.21
N ASN A 135 4.38 19.47 4.52
CA ASN A 135 4.65 20.25 5.72
C ASN A 135 3.43 20.21 6.66
N PRO A 136 3.61 20.49 7.97
CA PRO A 136 2.49 20.77 8.86
C PRO A 136 1.54 21.82 8.27
N GLY A 137 0.23 21.54 8.29
CA GLY A 137 -0.81 22.39 7.73
C GLY A 137 -1.09 22.21 6.23
N ASP A 138 -0.26 21.45 5.50
CA ASP A 138 -0.57 21.14 4.09
C ASP A 138 -1.81 20.23 3.99
N SER A 139 -2.64 20.49 2.97
CA SER A 139 -3.83 19.67 2.69
C SER A 139 -3.48 18.39 1.92
N LEU A 140 -3.96 17.25 2.43
CA LEU A 140 -3.85 15.92 1.82
C LEU A 140 -5.24 15.41 1.46
N LEU A 141 -5.48 15.11 0.19
CA LEU A 141 -6.70 14.41 -0.22
C LEU A 141 -6.60 12.94 0.20
N VAL A 142 -7.66 12.42 0.82
CA VAL A 142 -7.76 11.02 1.24
C VAL A 142 -9.13 10.48 0.88
N GLU A 143 -9.21 9.21 0.50
CA GLU A 143 -10.49 8.50 0.43
C GLU A 143 -11.22 8.56 1.79
N SER A 144 -12.54 8.53 1.80
CA SER A 144 -13.33 8.43 3.02
C SER A 144 -14.42 7.38 2.78
N PRO A 145 -14.33 6.20 3.44
CA PRO A 145 -13.32 5.80 4.42
C PRO A 145 -11.91 5.54 3.85
N VAL A 146 -10.89 5.55 4.72
CA VAL A 146 -9.47 5.27 4.41
C VAL A 146 -8.88 4.22 5.34
N TYR A 147 -7.73 3.67 4.98
CA TYR A 147 -6.97 2.76 5.84
C TYR A 147 -6.65 3.41 7.19
N ALA A 148 -7.24 2.84 8.26
CA ALA A 148 -7.09 3.38 9.62
C ALA A 148 -5.62 3.52 10.09
N GLY A 149 -4.67 2.76 9.54
CA GLY A 149 -3.26 2.84 9.94
C GLY A 149 -2.51 4.05 9.39
N VAL A 150 -3.06 4.79 8.42
CA VAL A 150 -2.45 6.05 7.95
C VAL A 150 -2.98 7.28 8.67
N ILE A 151 -4.18 7.21 9.27
CA ILE A 151 -4.78 8.35 9.97
C ILE A 151 -3.87 8.87 11.11
N PRO A 152 -3.41 8.04 12.07
CA PRO A 152 -2.54 8.54 13.14
C PRO A 152 -1.23 9.14 12.63
N MET A 153 -0.69 8.59 11.54
CA MET A 153 0.52 9.10 10.88
C MET A 153 0.29 10.49 10.31
N PHE A 154 -0.80 10.70 9.57
CA PHE A 154 -1.11 12.02 9.01
C PHE A 154 -1.46 13.04 10.08
N THR A 155 -2.23 12.64 11.11
CA THR A 155 -2.56 13.50 12.25
C THR A 155 -1.32 13.94 13.01
N ALA A 156 -0.37 13.03 13.27
CA ALA A 156 0.89 13.35 13.95
C ALA A 156 1.80 14.29 13.14
N LEU A 157 1.66 14.31 11.82
CA LEU A 157 2.34 15.25 10.93
C LEU A 157 1.56 16.56 10.73
N HIS A 158 0.45 16.73 11.46
CA HIS A 158 -0.43 17.92 11.42
C HIS A 158 -0.94 18.24 10.01
N LEU A 159 -1.26 17.20 9.24
CA LEU A 159 -1.83 17.38 7.89
C LEU A 159 -3.33 17.67 7.97
N ASP A 160 -3.80 18.51 7.08
CA ASP A 160 -5.21 18.81 6.90
C ASP A 160 -5.84 17.78 5.95
N LEU A 161 -6.59 16.83 6.49
CA LEU A 161 -7.16 15.71 5.75
C LEU A 161 -8.45 16.10 5.06
N ILE A 162 -8.41 16.15 3.73
CA ILE A 162 -9.55 16.48 2.88
C ILE A 162 -10.17 15.19 2.37
N GLU A 163 -11.36 14.88 2.88
CA GLU A 163 -12.08 13.66 2.54
C GLU A 163 -12.64 13.73 1.11
N VAL A 164 -12.43 12.65 0.36
CA VAL A 164 -13.02 12.38 -0.96
C VAL A 164 -13.87 11.13 -0.84
N GLU A 165 -15.13 11.22 -1.27
CA GLU A 165 -16.08 10.11 -1.11
C GLU A 165 -15.71 8.89 -1.96
N THR A 166 -16.19 7.74 -1.54
CA THR A 166 -16.02 6.46 -2.24
C THR A 166 -17.37 5.77 -2.43
N ASP A 167 -17.45 4.93 -3.47
CA ASP A 167 -18.61 4.10 -3.79
C ASP A 167 -18.14 2.69 -4.21
N SER A 168 -19.06 1.87 -4.74
CA SER A 168 -18.77 0.52 -5.22
C SER A 168 -17.82 0.46 -6.43
N GLN A 169 -17.51 1.62 -7.04
CA GLN A 169 -16.53 1.81 -8.10
C GLN A 169 -15.22 2.46 -7.60
N GLY A 170 -14.99 2.48 -6.29
CA GLY A 170 -13.80 3.04 -5.64
C GLY A 170 -13.93 4.55 -5.37
N ILE A 171 -12.84 5.30 -5.52
CA ILE A 171 -12.84 6.76 -5.35
C ILE A 171 -13.82 7.44 -6.30
N SER A 172 -14.63 8.37 -5.76
CA SER A 172 -15.53 9.18 -6.56
C SER A 172 -14.78 10.35 -7.21
N SER A 173 -14.57 10.25 -8.53
CA SER A 173 -13.98 11.34 -9.33
C SER A 173 -14.83 12.61 -9.32
N GLU A 174 -16.14 12.49 -9.12
CA GLU A 174 -17.06 13.62 -9.00
C GLU A 174 -16.91 14.34 -7.65
N SER A 175 -16.81 13.58 -6.55
CA SER A 175 -16.51 14.14 -5.23
C SER A 175 -15.16 14.87 -5.24
N LEU A 176 -14.13 14.25 -5.82
CA LEU A 176 -12.81 14.86 -5.98
C LEU A 176 -12.88 16.17 -6.80
N ARG A 177 -13.58 16.15 -7.94
CA ARG A 177 -13.79 17.34 -8.78
C ARG A 177 -14.47 18.46 -8.00
N SER A 178 -15.57 18.14 -7.31
CA SER A 178 -16.34 19.10 -6.50
C SER A 178 -15.46 19.75 -5.42
N VAL A 179 -14.66 18.96 -4.70
CA VAL A 179 -13.70 19.47 -3.69
C VAL A 179 -12.69 20.44 -4.31
N LEU A 180 -12.16 20.11 -5.50
CA LEU A 180 -11.14 20.90 -6.16
C LEU A 180 -11.69 22.18 -6.80
N GLU A 181 -12.88 22.13 -7.40
CA GLU A 181 -13.54 23.27 -8.05
C GLU A 181 -14.09 24.26 -7.01
N ASN A 182 -14.60 23.77 -5.87
CA ASN A 182 -15.09 24.60 -4.77
C ASN A 182 -14.01 24.94 -3.73
N TRP A 183 -12.73 24.77 -4.08
CA TRP A 183 -11.63 25.00 -3.14
C TRP A 183 -11.59 26.46 -2.66
N PRO A 184 -11.43 26.72 -1.34
CA PRO A 184 -11.45 28.08 -0.82
C PRO A 184 -10.41 28.99 -1.46
N ALA A 185 -10.85 30.18 -1.89
CA ALA A 185 -9.95 31.20 -2.42
C ALA A 185 -8.90 31.59 -1.36
N GLY A 186 -7.63 31.64 -1.76
CA GLY A 186 -6.51 32.00 -0.87
C GLY A 186 -5.97 30.85 -0.01
N LYS A 187 -6.61 29.67 0.02
CA LYS A 187 -6.05 28.47 0.65
C LYS A 187 -5.13 27.74 -0.35
N PRO A 188 -3.88 27.38 0.02
CA PRO A 188 -3.04 26.54 -0.83
C PRO A 188 -3.78 25.27 -1.27
N LYS A 189 -3.64 24.89 -2.54
CA LYS A 189 -4.25 23.66 -3.09
C LYS A 189 -3.64 22.41 -2.43
N PRO A 190 -4.38 21.29 -2.36
CA PRO A 190 -3.82 20.03 -1.88
C PRO A 190 -2.59 19.62 -2.67
N LYS A 191 -1.56 19.10 -1.99
CA LYS A 191 -0.30 18.68 -2.64
C LYS A 191 -0.35 17.26 -3.17
N ALA A 192 -1.14 16.39 -2.54
CA ALA A 192 -1.21 14.98 -2.88
C ALA A 192 -2.60 14.38 -2.62
N LEU A 193 -2.85 13.25 -3.28
CA LEU A 193 -3.93 12.31 -3.02
C LEU A 193 -3.35 10.99 -2.53
N TYR A 194 -3.77 10.51 -1.36
CA TYR A 194 -3.55 9.13 -0.92
C TYR A 194 -4.77 8.28 -1.28
N THR A 195 -4.56 7.21 -2.04
CA THR A 195 -5.62 6.31 -2.52
C THR A 195 -5.14 4.86 -2.49
N VAL A 196 -6.07 3.93 -2.25
CA VAL A 196 -5.84 2.49 -2.34
C VAL A 196 -6.70 1.94 -3.49
N PRO A 197 -6.21 1.92 -4.73
CA PRO A 197 -7.07 1.70 -5.91
C PRO A 197 -7.59 0.27 -6.06
N TYR A 198 -6.95 -0.69 -5.39
CA TYR A 198 -7.31 -2.11 -5.40
C TYR A 198 -7.73 -2.60 -4.02
N GLY A 199 -8.93 -3.18 -3.93
CA GLY A 199 -9.41 -3.83 -2.71
C GLY A 199 -9.25 -2.92 -1.50
N CYS A 200 -9.69 -1.67 -1.63
CA CYS A 200 -9.42 -0.59 -0.69
C CYS A 200 -9.68 -1.02 0.76
N ASN A 201 -8.82 -0.62 1.69
CA ASN A 201 -9.08 -0.84 3.11
C ASN A 201 -9.76 0.42 3.66
N PRO A 202 -11.05 0.39 4.04
CA PRO A 202 -11.81 -0.81 4.40
C PRO A 202 -12.76 -1.37 3.34
N THR A 203 -13.09 -0.62 2.27
CA THR A 203 -14.27 -0.87 1.44
C THR A 203 -14.26 -2.19 0.66
N GLY A 204 -13.08 -2.72 0.38
CA GLY A 204 -12.86 -3.87 -0.50
C GLY A 204 -13.09 -3.57 -1.98
N MET A 205 -13.33 -2.29 -2.33
CA MET A 205 -13.66 -1.87 -3.69
C MET A 205 -12.43 -1.54 -4.51
N THR A 206 -12.55 -1.69 -5.83
CA THR A 206 -11.51 -1.38 -6.81
C THR A 206 -11.95 -0.18 -7.66
N ALA A 207 -11.07 0.81 -7.79
CA ALA A 207 -11.33 1.98 -8.62
C ALA A 207 -11.46 1.58 -10.10
N SER A 208 -12.59 1.92 -10.73
CA SER A 208 -12.85 1.60 -12.14
C SER A 208 -11.93 2.37 -13.09
N LEU A 209 -11.78 1.89 -14.34
CA LEU A 209 -10.93 2.55 -15.33
C LEU A 209 -11.33 4.02 -15.58
N PRO A 210 -12.61 4.36 -15.80
CA PRO A 210 -13.01 5.76 -15.96
C PRO A 210 -12.65 6.62 -14.75
N ARG A 211 -12.87 6.13 -13.51
CA ARG A 211 -12.51 6.85 -12.29
C ARG A 211 -11.00 7.14 -12.22
N ARG A 212 -10.15 6.16 -12.55
CA ARG A 212 -8.69 6.37 -12.57
C ARG A 212 -8.26 7.38 -13.63
N GLN A 213 -8.87 7.35 -14.81
CA GLN A 213 -8.59 8.31 -15.87
C GLN A 213 -9.00 9.73 -15.47
N ASP A 214 -10.17 9.89 -14.86
CA ASP A 214 -10.65 11.18 -14.35
C ASP A 214 -9.74 11.72 -13.24
N VAL A 215 -9.35 10.88 -12.28
CA VAL A 215 -8.45 11.27 -11.18
C VAL A 215 -7.08 11.71 -11.73
N LEU A 216 -6.54 11.01 -12.75
CA LEU A 216 -5.31 11.45 -13.42
C LEU A 216 -5.46 12.79 -14.13
N ALA A 217 -6.60 13.02 -14.79
CA ALA A 217 -6.89 14.30 -15.43
C ALA A 217 -6.96 15.43 -14.39
N LEU A 218 -7.66 15.21 -13.28
CA LEU A 218 -7.76 16.16 -12.16
C LEU A 218 -6.40 16.42 -11.51
N ALA A 219 -5.55 15.40 -11.36
CA ALA A 219 -4.19 15.53 -10.84
C ALA A 219 -3.31 16.44 -11.71
N ARG A 220 -3.52 16.39 -13.03
CA ARG A 220 -2.83 17.28 -13.98
C ARG A 220 -3.40 18.68 -13.95
N GLU A 221 -4.73 18.81 -13.96
CA GLU A 221 -5.44 20.09 -13.95
C GLU A 221 -5.16 20.91 -12.69
N HIS A 222 -5.24 20.28 -11.52
CA HIS A 222 -5.08 20.93 -10.22
C HIS A 222 -3.68 20.76 -9.61
N ASN A 223 -2.77 20.12 -10.34
CA ASN A 223 -1.36 19.98 -10.02
C ASN A 223 -1.09 19.37 -8.63
N PHE A 224 -1.56 18.14 -8.39
CA PHE A 224 -1.23 17.34 -7.20
C PHE A 224 -0.57 16.00 -7.57
N LEU A 225 0.14 15.40 -6.62
CA LEU A 225 0.75 14.06 -6.73
C LEU A 225 -0.26 12.96 -6.37
N ILE A 226 -0.14 11.78 -6.97
CA ILE A 226 -0.92 10.60 -6.59
C ILE A 226 -0.02 9.63 -5.82
N LEU A 227 -0.37 9.36 -4.58
CA LEU A 227 0.22 8.34 -3.71
C LEU A 227 -0.65 7.08 -3.80
N GLU A 228 -0.30 6.19 -4.72
CA GLU A 228 -1.00 4.92 -4.99
C GLU A 228 -0.49 3.82 -4.05
N ASP A 229 -1.18 3.53 -2.96
CA ASP A 229 -0.83 2.45 -2.02
C ASP A 229 -1.54 1.15 -2.41
N ASP A 230 -0.78 0.17 -2.91
CA ASP A 230 -1.34 -0.97 -3.65
C ASP A 230 -0.92 -2.35 -3.07
N PRO A 231 -1.01 -2.58 -1.74
CA PRO A 231 -0.60 -3.85 -1.12
C PRO A 231 -1.50 -5.03 -1.52
N TYR A 232 -2.66 -4.76 -2.15
CA TYR A 232 -3.65 -5.75 -2.58
C TYR A 232 -3.73 -5.92 -4.10
N TYR A 233 -2.86 -5.27 -4.89
CA TYR A 233 -2.88 -5.33 -6.35
C TYR A 233 -2.94 -6.77 -6.90
N TYR A 234 -2.15 -7.66 -6.31
CA TYR A 234 -2.08 -9.08 -6.67
C TYR A 234 -3.21 -9.94 -6.07
N LEU A 235 -4.01 -9.39 -5.16
CA LEU A 235 -5.19 -10.03 -4.59
C LEU A 235 -6.46 -9.63 -5.33
N TYR A 236 -6.37 -9.41 -6.64
CA TYR A 236 -7.52 -9.16 -7.51
C TYR A 236 -8.09 -10.49 -8.01
N TYR A 237 -9.39 -10.70 -7.78
CA TYR A 237 -10.14 -11.90 -8.18
C TYR A 237 -11.50 -11.56 -8.79
N GLY A 238 -11.62 -10.34 -9.32
CA GLY A 238 -12.76 -9.91 -10.14
C GLY A 238 -12.84 -10.69 -11.45
N ALA A 239 -14.04 -10.70 -12.05
CA ALA A 239 -14.28 -11.42 -13.31
C ALA A 239 -13.77 -10.65 -14.54
N ALA A 240 -13.64 -9.33 -14.44
CA ALA A 240 -13.11 -8.49 -15.51
C ALA A 240 -11.57 -8.52 -15.53
N PRO A 241 -10.92 -8.15 -16.65
CA PRO A 241 -9.49 -7.88 -16.63
C PRO A 241 -9.13 -6.82 -15.59
N ARG A 242 -7.97 -7.00 -14.96
CA ARG A 242 -7.43 -6.05 -13.98
C ARG A 242 -7.28 -4.66 -14.61
N VAL A 243 -7.80 -3.63 -13.95
CA VAL A 243 -7.65 -2.23 -14.35
C VAL A 243 -6.17 -1.79 -14.27
N PRO A 244 -5.60 -1.10 -15.27
CA PRO A 244 -4.23 -0.59 -15.16
C PRO A 244 -4.06 0.34 -13.94
N SER A 245 -2.90 0.27 -13.27
CA SER A 245 -2.55 1.15 -12.14
C SER A 245 -2.43 2.61 -12.59
N TYR A 246 -2.48 3.55 -11.66
CA TYR A 246 -2.16 4.95 -11.95
C TYR A 246 -0.77 5.07 -12.57
N PHE A 247 0.20 4.32 -12.05
CA PHE A 247 1.57 4.28 -12.56
C PHE A 247 1.67 3.77 -14.01
N ALA A 248 0.80 2.85 -14.42
CA ALA A 248 0.72 2.39 -15.80
C ALA A 248 -0.02 3.40 -16.70
N LEU A 249 -1.12 3.97 -16.20
CA LEU A 249 -1.97 4.90 -16.95
C LEU A 249 -1.32 6.26 -17.20
N GLU A 250 -0.47 6.77 -16.29
CA GLU A 250 0.20 8.06 -16.54
C GLU A 250 1.11 8.02 -17.79
N ARG A 251 1.52 6.84 -18.27
CA ARG A 251 2.26 6.70 -19.54
C ARG A 251 1.44 7.09 -20.77
N THR A 252 0.11 7.04 -20.69
CA THR A 252 -0.76 7.44 -21.80
C THR A 252 -1.07 8.94 -21.79
N ALA A 253 -0.63 9.67 -20.77
CA ALA A 253 -0.73 11.12 -20.73
C ALA A 253 0.41 11.78 -21.53
N PRO A 254 0.27 13.06 -21.92
CA PRO A 254 1.34 13.83 -22.55
C PRO A 254 2.64 13.88 -21.75
N ASP A 255 2.51 13.88 -20.42
CA ASP A 255 3.57 13.97 -19.43
C ASP A 255 3.35 12.95 -18.30
N ALA A 256 4.43 12.35 -17.79
CA ALA A 256 4.41 11.40 -16.68
C ALA A 256 5.29 11.85 -15.51
N GLY A 257 5.05 11.26 -14.34
CA GLY A 257 5.83 11.53 -13.14
C GLY A 257 5.03 12.24 -12.05
N ARG A 258 3.73 11.98 -11.96
CA ARG A 258 2.87 12.43 -10.85
C ARG A 258 2.54 11.32 -9.88
N VAL A 259 2.79 10.07 -10.26
CA VAL A 259 2.46 8.89 -9.46
C VAL A 259 3.67 8.41 -8.67
N LEU A 260 3.46 8.23 -7.37
CA LEU A 260 4.30 7.46 -6.46
C LEU A 260 3.52 6.20 -6.11
N ARG A 261 4.00 5.06 -6.59
CA ARG A 261 3.38 3.75 -6.37
C ARG A 261 4.07 3.03 -5.23
N PHE A 262 3.28 2.60 -4.24
CA PHE A 262 3.75 1.82 -3.09
C PHE A 262 3.24 0.39 -3.21
N ASP A 263 4.18 -0.55 -3.30
CA ASP A 263 3.90 -1.98 -3.32
C ASP A 263 4.42 -2.64 -2.02
N SER A 264 3.87 -3.81 -1.68
CA SER A 264 4.36 -4.60 -0.55
C SER A 264 4.32 -6.09 -0.80
N LEU A 265 5.37 -6.78 -0.35
CA LEU A 265 5.38 -8.25 -0.30
C LEU A 265 4.57 -8.82 0.88
N SER A 266 3.97 -7.97 1.71
CA SER A 266 3.31 -8.39 2.95
C SER A 266 2.11 -9.32 2.75
N LYS A 267 1.39 -9.17 1.64
CA LYS A 267 0.14 -9.90 1.37
C LYS A 267 0.30 -11.05 0.39
N ILE A 268 1.48 -11.17 -0.22
CA ILE A 268 1.79 -12.18 -1.22
C ILE A 268 2.94 -13.10 -0.80
N LEU A 269 3.89 -12.63 0.00
CA LEU A 269 5.00 -13.45 0.49
C LEU A 269 4.89 -13.66 1.99
N SER A 270 5.05 -12.59 2.79
CA SER A 270 4.93 -12.64 4.25
C SER A 270 4.92 -11.23 4.83
N ALA A 271 3.97 -10.92 5.72
CA ALA A 271 3.95 -9.63 6.43
C ALA A 271 5.16 -9.44 7.35
N GLY A 272 5.80 -10.52 7.80
CA GLY A 272 6.99 -10.52 8.65
C GLY A 272 8.30 -10.32 7.90
N ILE A 273 8.32 -10.49 6.56
CA ILE A 273 9.53 -10.22 5.77
C ILE A 273 9.84 -8.73 5.69
N ARG A 274 8.88 -7.86 6.01
CA ARG A 274 9.07 -6.40 6.04
C ARG A 274 9.74 -5.84 4.78
N ILE A 275 9.29 -6.27 3.59
CA ILE A 275 9.72 -5.68 2.31
C ILE A 275 8.54 -5.01 1.62
N GLY A 276 8.75 -3.76 1.23
CA GLY A 276 7.93 -3.01 0.28
C GLY A 276 8.84 -2.23 -0.65
N PHE A 277 8.27 -1.69 -1.71
CA PHE A 277 9.03 -0.90 -2.67
C PHE A 277 8.19 0.26 -3.19
N LEU A 278 8.86 1.39 -3.40
CA LEU A 278 8.30 2.61 -3.92
C LEU A 278 8.85 2.84 -5.32
N CYS A 279 7.96 3.04 -6.28
CA CYS A 279 8.30 3.44 -7.64
C CYS A 279 7.78 4.85 -7.88
N GLY A 280 8.61 5.74 -8.41
CA GLY A 280 8.18 7.12 -8.66
C GLY A 280 9.25 7.97 -9.33
N PRO A 281 8.95 9.25 -9.57
CA PRO A 281 9.81 10.14 -10.35
C PRO A 281 11.15 10.37 -9.66
N GLU A 282 12.23 10.35 -10.45
CA GLU A 282 13.60 10.37 -9.93
C GLU A 282 13.90 11.50 -8.93
N PRO A 283 13.43 12.75 -9.11
CA PRO A 283 13.69 13.83 -8.15
C PRO A 283 13.08 13.57 -6.77
N LEU A 284 11.84 13.06 -6.71
CA LEU A 284 11.19 12.75 -5.43
C LEU A 284 11.82 11.54 -4.76
N MET A 285 12.17 10.51 -5.54
CA MET A 285 12.88 9.34 -5.02
C MET A 285 14.22 9.74 -4.38
N ALA A 286 14.87 10.81 -4.84
CA ALA A 286 16.16 11.28 -4.30
C ALA A 286 15.98 11.86 -2.92
N ALA A 287 14.99 12.74 -2.78
CA ALA A 287 14.66 13.34 -1.51
C ALA A 287 14.18 12.28 -0.50
N ILE A 288 13.47 11.25 -0.94
CA ILE A 288 13.04 10.11 -0.11
C ILE A 288 14.22 9.25 0.32
N ASP A 289 15.18 8.98 -0.58
CA ASP A 289 16.41 8.27 -0.22
C ASP A 289 17.24 9.06 0.79
N MET A 290 17.28 10.39 0.67
CA MET A 290 17.95 11.25 1.67
C MET A 290 17.29 11.13 3.05
N HIS A 291 15.95 11.04 3.11
CA HIS A 291 15.26 10.73 4.36
C HIS A 291 15.64 9.33 4.88
N THR A 292 15.59 8.31 4.02
CA THR A 292 15.97 6.93 4.40
C THR A 292 17.38 6.85 4.96
N ALA A 293 18.33 7.59 4.36
CA ALA A 293 19.72 7.63 4.79
C ALA A 293 19.92 8.14 6.21
N VAL A 294 19.04 9.01 6.72
CA VAL A 294 19.13 9.54 8.10
C VAL A 294 18.21 8.82 9.09
N ALA A 295 17.10 8.26 8.63
CA ALA A 295 16.14 7.57 9.49
C ALA A 295 16.56 6.12 9.80
N SER A 296 17.09 5.40 8.80
CA SER A 296 17.33 3.95 8.90
C SER A 296 18.62 3.49 8.21
N LEU A 297 19.34 4.39 7.53
CA LEU A 297 20.46 4.11 6.60
C LEU A 297 20.04 3.33 5.34
N GLN A 298 19.45 2.15 5.52
CA GLN A 298 18.97 1.24 4.49
C GLN A 298 17.93 0.27 5.08
N THR A 299 17.06 -0.29 4.24
CA THR A 299 16.21 -1.44 4.64
C THR A 299 17.12 -2.64 4.96
N PRO A 300 16.79 -3.52 5.94
CA PRO A 300 17.66 -4.65 6.31
C PRO A 300 18.10 -5.51 5.11
N SER A 301 19.39 -5.43 4.75
CA SER A 301 19.93 -6.04 3.52
C SER A 301 19.86 -7.55 3.52
N LEU A 302 20.00 -8.19 4.69
CA LEU A 302 19.87 -9.64 4.80
C LEU A 302 18.46 -10.09 4.39
N THR A 303 17.43 -9.37 4.86
CA THR A 303 16.04 -9.63 4.51
C THR A 303 15.75 -9.36 3.03
N GLN A 304 16.37 -8.31 2.46
CA GLN A 304 16.32 -8.08 1.02
C GLN A 304 16.96 -9.23 0.22
N SER A 305 18.09 -9.76 0.70
CA SER A 305 18.81 -10.87 0.06
C SER A 305 18.00 -12.16 0.11
N ILE A 306 17.34 -12.44 1.24
CA ILE A 306 16.41 -13.57 1.39
C ILE A 306 15.22 -13.42 0.42
N ALA A 307 14.61 -12.23 0.37
CA ALA A 307 13.50 -11.97 -0.56
C ALA A 307 13.96 -12.16 -2.01
N HIS A 308 15.10 -11.58 -2.39
CA HIS A 308 15.66 -11.71 -3.74
C HIS A 308 15.99 -13.16 -4.09
N ALA A 309 16.55 -13.95 -3.17
CA ALA A 309 16.85 -15.37 -3.41
C ALA A 309 15.59 -16.18 -3.73
N VAL A 310 14.50 -15.96 -3.00
CA VAL A 310 13.21 -16.63 -3.26
C VAL A 310 12.61 -16.16 -4.59
N LEU A 311 12.54 -14.85 -4.80
CA LEU A 311 11.96 -14.26 -6.02
C LEU A 311 12.77 -14.60 -7.27
N GLY A 312 14.10 -14.65 -7.17
CA GLY A 312 15.00 -15.05 -8.24
C GLY A 312 14.85 -16.52 -8.60
N ALA A 313 14.72 -17.40 -7.59
CA ALA A 313 14.49 -18.83 -7.82
C ALA A 313 13.13 -19.12 -8.47
N TRP A 314 12.10 -18.33 -8.15
CA TRP A 314 10.80 -18.43 -8.81
C TRP A 314 10.79 -17.83 -10.21
N GLY A 315 11.60 -16.79 -10.44
CA GLY A 315 11.47 -15.94 -11.61
C GLY A 315 10.13 -15.19 -11.65
N TYR A 316 9.92 -14.41 -12.72
CA TYR A 316 8.70 -13.62 -12.87
C TYR A 316 7.45 -14.48 -13.10
N ASP A 317 7.56 -15.54 -13.89
CA ASP A 317 6.43 -16.43 -14.19
C ASP A 317 6.03 -17.24 -12.95
N GLY A 318 7.01 -17.69 -12.16
CA GLY A 318 6.73 -18.31 -10.86
C GLY A 318 6.11 -17.32 -9.88
N PHE A 319 6.62 -16.09 -9.79
CA PHE A 319 5.97 -15.06 -8.97
C PHE A 319 4.51 -14.83 -9.37
N ARG A 320 4.22 -14.73 -10.67
CA ARG A 320 2.84 -14.63 -11.19
C ARG A 320 2.00 -15.83 -10.78
N ALA A 321 2.46 -17.06 -11.04
CA ALA A 321 1.73 -18.28 -10.67
C ALA A 321 1.44 -18.36 -9.15
N HIS A 322 2.39 -17.95 -8.32
CA HIS A 322 2.20 -17.88 -6.87
C HIS A 322 1.13 -16.86 -6.50
N THR A 323 1.19 -15.64 -7.04
CA THR A 323 0.20 -14.59 -6.73
C THR A 323 -1.21 -14.95 -7.22
N GLU A 324 -1.35 -15.59 -8.37
CA GLU A 324 -2.64 -16.10 -8.88
C GLU A 324 -3.25 -17.15 -7.94
N ARG A 325 -2.44 -18.10 -7.44
CA ARG A 325 -2.87 -19.07 -6.44
C ARG A 325 -3.32 -18.41 -5.13
N VAL A 326 -2.54 -17.43 -4.65
CA VAL A 326 -2.89 -16.67 -3.44
C VAL A 326 -4.21 -15.92 -3.66
N SER A 327 -4.39 -15.29 -4.83
CA SER A 327 -5.65 -14.63 -5.19
C SER A 327 -6.84 -15.60 -5.22
N ALA A 328 -6.66 -16.78 -5.83
CA ALA A 328 -7.69 -17.83 -5.86
C ALA A 328 -8.09 -18.32 -4.46
N PHE A 329 -7.12 -18.45 -3.55
CA PHE A 329 -7.39 -18.76 -2.14
C PHE A 329 -8.26 -17.69 -1.47
N TYR A 330 -7.93 -16.41 -1.64
CA TYR A 330 -8.70 -15.32 -1.05
C TYR A 330 -10.09 -15.17 -1.70
N ARG A 331 -10.24 -15.45 -3.00
CA ARG A 331 -11.55 -15.55 -3.67
C ARG A 331 -12.44 -16.59 -2.99
N ALA A 332 -11.91 -17.79 -2.72
CA ALA A 332 -12.67 -18.84 -2.05
C ALA A 332 -13.10 -18.44 -0.63
N LYS A 333 -12.23 -17.75 0.12
CA LYS A 333 -12.56 -17.19 1.44
C LYS A 333 -13.63 -16.10 1.36
N ARG A 334 -13.54 -15.20 0.38
CA ARG A 334 -14.56 -14.17 0.08
C ARG A 334 -15.91 -14.81 -0.17
N ASP A 335 -15.97 -15.84 -1.03
CA ASP A 335 -17.21 -16.55 -1.36
C ASP A 335 -17.84 -17.25 -0.14
N VAL A 336 -17.02 -17.80 0.77
CA VAL A 336 -17.49 -18.35 2.05
C VAL A 336 -18.14 -17.27 2.91
N PHE A 337 -17.48 -16.12 3.05
CA PHE A 337 -17.97 -15.01 3.86
C PHE A 337 -19.25 -14.40 3.27
N GLU A 338 -19.30 -14.20 1.95
CA GLU A 338 -20.48 -13.73 1.23
C GLU A 338 -21.69 -14.63 1.48
N ARG A 339 -21.52 -15.96 1.43
CA ARG A 339 -22.61 -16.90 1.72
C ARG A 339 -23.12 -16.77 3.16
N ALA A 340 -22.23 -16.59 4.13
CA ALA A 340 -22.60 -16.38 5.53
C ALA A 340 -23.35 -15.05 5.70
N MET A 341 -22.89 -13.97 5.06
CA MET A 341 -23.60 -12.67 5.06
C MET A 341 -24.99 -12.78 4.46
N ARG A 342 -25.15 -13.43 3.30
CA ARG A 342 -26.48 -13.66 2.70
C ARG A 342 -27.40 -14.49 3.59
N LYS A 343 -26.87 -15.49 4.27
CA LYS A 343 -27.65 -16.38 5.15
C LYS A 343 -28.12 -15.67 6.43
N HIS A 344 -27.29 -14.83 7.02
CA HIS A 344 -27.55 -14.30 8.38
C HIS A 344 -27.83 -12.80 8.43
N LEU A 345 -27.34 -12.00 7.47
CA LEU A 345 -27.45 -10.54 7.47
C LEU A 345 -28.30 -9.97 6.33
N ALA A 346 -28.89 -10.79 5.47
CA ALA A 346 -29.84 -10.31 4.47
C ALA A 346 -31.02 -9.59 5.16
N GLY A 347 -31.32 -8.35 4.73
CA GLY A 347 -32.32 -7.48 5.35
C GLY A 347 -31.88 -6.82 6.67
N LEU A 348 -30.65 -7.08 7.12
CA LEU A 348 -30.05 -6.47 8.33
C LEU A 348 -28.79 -5.66 8.02
N ALA A 349 -28.18 -5.87 6.86
CA ALA A 349 -27.05 -5.10 6.38
C ALA A 349 -27.10 -4.93 4.85
N GLU A 350 -26.42 -3.89 4.36
CA GLU A 350 -26.17 -3.62 2.95
C GLU A 350 -24.66 -3.67 2.68
N TRP A 351 -24.27 -4.28 1.56
CA TRP A 351 -22.87 -4.39 1.17
C TRP A 351 -22.71 -4.60 -0.33
N ASP A 352 -21.54 -4.24 -0.82
CA ASP A 352 -21.04 -4.66 -2.12
C ASP A 352 -20.05 -5.81 -1.94
N THR A 353 -20.10 -6.78 -2.85
CA THR A 353 -19.18 -7.91 -2.81
C THR A 353 -17.81 -7.47 -3.32
N PRO A 354 -16.73 -7.57 -2.51
CA PRO A 354 -15.39 -7.13 -2.90
C PRO A 354 -14.85 -7.99 -4.04
N ASP A 355 -14.13 -7.38 -4.98
CA ASP A 355 -13.47 -8.03 -6.10
C ASP A 355 -11.95 -8.17 -5.90
N ALA A 356 -11.42 -7.57 -4.83
CA ALA A 356 -10.03 -7.64 -4.46
C ALA A 356 -9.80 -7.51 -2.95
N GLY A 357 -8.59 -7.84 -2.50
CA GLY A 357 -8.20 -7.66 -1.11
C GLY A 357 -8.84 -8.69 -0.17
N MET A 358 -9.05 -8.30 1.08
CA MET A 358 -9.37 -9.23 2.18
C MET A 358 -10.40 -8.69 3.19
N PHE A 359 -11.24 -7.75 2.77
CA PHE A 359 -12.20 -7.06 3.63
C PHE A 359 -13.60 -7.02 3.03
N PHE A 360 -14.60 -7.18 3.89
CA PHE A 360 -15.96 -6.74 3.64
C PHE A 360 -16.19 -5.44 4.41
N TRP A 361 -16.84 -4.49 3.75
CA TRP A 361 -17.36 -3.26 4.30
C TRP A 361 -18.87 -3.25 4.11
N PHE A 362 -19.61 -3.15 5.20
CA PHE A 362 -21.06 -3.28 5.15
C PHE A 362 -21.72 -2.33 6.13
N LYS A 363 -22.84 -1.76 5.71
CA LYS A 363 -23.69 -0.88 6.52
C LYS A 363 -24.67 -1.73 7.30
N LEU A 364 -24.67 -1.63 8.63
CA LEU A 364 -25.72 -2.22 9.44
C LEU A 364 -26.99 -1.38 9.35
N LEU A 365 -28.14 -2.02 9.15
CA LEU A 365 -29.44 -1.34 9.08
C LEU A 365 -29.99 -1.10 10.48
N ILE A 366 -29.32 -0.26 11.27
CA ILE A 366 -29.58 -0.01 12.70
C ILE A 366 -29.98 1.44 13.02
N GLY A 367 -30.14 2.30 12.01
CA GLY A 367 -30.63 3.66 12.21
C GLY A 367 -32.16 3.72 12.31
N ASP A 368 -32.67 4.69 13.06
CA ASP A 368 -34.09 5.04 13.12
C ASP A 368 -34.52 5.87 11.88
N GLU A 369 -35.81 6.21 11.76
CA GLU A 369 -36.32 7.05 10.68
C GLU A 369 -35.55 8.39 10.59
N GLY A 370 -34.64 8.49 9.60
CA GLY A 370 -33.84 9.68 9.32
C GLY A 370 -32.40 9.67 9.85
N GLY A 371 -31.96 8.63 10.57
CA GLY A 371 -30.59 8.51 11.10
C GLY A 371 -29.75 7.42 10.41
N GLU A 372 -28.44 7.63 10.27
CA GLU A 372 -27.54 6.61 9.69
C GLU A 372 -27.19 5.46 10.65
N GLY A 373 -27.39 5.65 11.96
CA GLY A 373 -26.98 4.73 13.02
C GLY A 373 -25.49 4.81 13.38
N ASP A 374 -25.11 4.22 14.52
CA ASP A 374 -23.71 4.15 14.97
C ASP A 374 -23.32 2.71 15.36
N SER A 375 -22.32 2.17 14.66
CA SER A 375 -21.78 0.83 14.91
C SER A 375 -20.79 0.79 16.08
N ALA A 376 -20.32 1.93 16.59
CA ALA A 376 -19.20 1.98 17.52
C ALA A 376 -19.44 1.18 18.80
N ALA A 377 -20.51 1.49 19.54
CA ALA A 377 -20.86 0.78 20.77
C ALA A 377 -21.26 -0.67 20.47
N LEU A 378 -22.05 -0.88 19.41
CA LEU A 378 -22.54 -2.19 19.00
C LEU A 378 -21.39 -3.18 18.74
N ILE A 379 -20.35 -2.74 18.05
CA ILE A 379 -19.20 -3.58 17.70
C ILE A 379 -18.19 -3.68 18.84
N ARG A 380 -17.89 -2.58 19.55
CA ARG A 380 -16.87 -2.61 20.62
C ARG A 380 -17.32 -3.33 21.88
N THR A 381 -18.62 -3.37 22.12
CA THR A 381 -19.19 -3.95 23.35
C THR A 381 -20.02 -5.18 23.02
N ASN A 382 -21.19 -5.02 22.39
CA ASN A 382 -22.16 -6.12 22.25
C ASN A 382 -21.64 -7.27 21.38
N ALA A 383 -20.95 -6.98 20.28
CA ALA A 383 -20.35 -8.01 19.44
C ALA A 383 -19.23 -8.76 20.19
N VAL A 384 -18.40 -8.05 20.97
CA VAL A 384 -17.32 -8.65 21.76
C VAL A 384 -17.87 -9.54 22.87
N GLU A 385 -18.93 -9.13 23.57
CA GLU A 385 -19.62 -9.95 24.57
C GLU A 385 -20.19 -11.24 23.98
N ARG A 386 -20.57 -11.21 22.69
CA ARG A 386 -20.97 -12.38 21.92
C ARG A 386 -19.79 -13.07 21.21
N GLY A 387 -18.55 -12.70 21.51
CA GLY A 387 -17.34 -13.36 20.99
C GLY A 387 -17.08 -13.10 19.50
N VAL A 388 -17.47 -11.93 18.98
CA VAL A 388 -17.16 -11.46 17.63
C VAL A 388 -16.31 -10.19 17.73
N LEU A 389 -15.15 -10.21 17.08
CA LEU A 389 -14.28 -9.02 16.96
C LEU A 389 -14.30 -8.51 15.52
N ALA A 390 -14.77 -7.28 15.33
CA ALA A 390 -14.75 -6.54 14.07
C ALA A 390 -14.30 -5.10 14.34
N LEU A 391 -14.10 -4.30 13.27
CA LEU A 391 -13.81 -2.87 13.44
C LEU A 391 -15.05 -2.04 13.12
N PRO A 392 -15.51 -1.16 14.04
CA PRO A 392 -16.58 -0.21 13.74
C PRO A 392 -16.09 0.79 12.69
N GLY A 393 -17.00 1.28 11.86
CA GLY A 393 -16.65 2.09 10.70
C GLY A 393 -16.00 3.42 11.05
N THR A 394 -16.29 3.94 12.24
CA THR A 394 -15.76 5.21 12.76
C THR A 394 -14.23 5.27 12.75
N VAL A 395 -13.53 4.13 12.85
CA VAL A 395 -12.06 4.11 12.86
C VAL A 395 -11.42 4.37 11.49
N PHE A 396 -12.22 4.32 10.42
CA PHE A 396 -11.76 4.53 9.05
C PHE A 396 -12.15 5.91 8.50
N LEU A 397 -12.89 6.71 9.26
CA LEU A 397 -13.30 8.04 8.88
C LEU A 397 -12.32 9.05 9.48
N PRO A 398 -11.59 9.86 8.67
CA PRO A 398 -10.62 10.83 9.17
C PRO A 398 -11.16 11.77 10.25
N ASN A 399 -12.42 12.22 10.12
CA ASN A 399 -13.09 13.05 11.12
C ASN A 399 -13.73 12.28 12.30
N GLY A 400 -13.69 10.95 12.30
CA GLY A 400 -14.23 10.11 13.36
C GLY A 400 -15.75 10.18 13.52
N ARG A 401 -16.50 10.68 12.52
CA ARG A 401 -17.96 10.80 12.59
C ARG A 401 -18.62 9.44 12.82
N ALA A 402 -19.76 9.45 13.51
CA ALA A 402 -20.58 8.26 13.74
C ALA A 402 -21.00 7.63 12.40
N THR A 403 -21.05 6.29 12.37
CA THR A 403 -21.47 5.56 11.18
C THR A 403 -21.88 4.12 11.50
N ALA A 404 -22.89 3.60 10.80
CA ALA A 404 -23.32 2.21 10.93
C ALA A 404 -22.48 1.21 10.14
N TYR A 405 -21.45 1.65 9.42
CA TYR A 405 -20.58 0.74 8.70
C TYR A 405 -19.67 -0.07 9.61
N VAL A 406 -19.28 -1.27 9.16
CA VAL A 406 -18.39 -2.19 9.87
C VAL A 406 -17.42 -2.81 8.86
N ARG A 407 -16.16 -2.99 9.26
CA ARG A 407 -15.18 -3.75 8.47
C ARG A 407 -14.88 -5.11 9.11
N ALA A 408 -15.13 -6.18 8.36
CA ALA A 408 -14.70 -7.54 8.71
C ALA A 408 -13.63 -8.05 7.74
N SER A 409 -12.62 -8.79 8.25
CA SER A 409 -11.66 -9.48 7.38
C SER A 409 -12.01 -10.96 7.28
N PHE A 410 -11.91 -11.51 6.08
CA PHE A 410 -12.12 -12.94 5.81
C PHE A 410 -10.81 -13.73 5.61
N SER A 411 -9.68 -13.15 6.02
CA SER A 411 -8.35 -13.66 5.68
C SER A 411 -7.98 -14.98 6.37
N LEU A 412 -8.30 -15.13 7.66
CA LEU A 412 -7.78 -16.22 8.49
C LEU A 412 -8.81 -17.33 8.78
N LEU A 413 -10.06 -16.95 9.08
CA LEU A 413 -11.06 -17.83 9.67
C LEU A 413 -11.43 -19.04 8.79
N ALA A 414 -11.71 -20.18 9.42
CA ALA A 414 -12.28 -21.34 8.75
C ALA A 414 -13.76 -21.11 8.42
N PRO A 415 -14.35 -21.84 7.45
CA PRO A 415 -15.74 -21.62 7.05
C PRO A 415 -16.77 -21.73 8.17
N ALA A 416 -16.58 -22.67 9.11
CA ALA A 416 -17.48 -22.84 10.26
C ALA A 416 -17.43 -21.63 11.21
N ASP A 417 -16.24 -21.10 11.48
CA ASP A 417 -16.06 -19.92 12.32
C ASP A 417 -16.64 -18.66 11.67
N VAL A 418 -16.58 -18.57 10.33
CA VAL A 418 -17.21 -17.48 9.58
C VAL A 418 -18.74 -17.54 9.73
N ASP A 419 -19.37 -18.71 9.52
CA ASP A 419 -20.82 -18.85 9.69
C ASP A 419 -21.27 -18.48 11.11
N GLU A 420 -20.55 -18.98 12.13
CA GLU A 420 -20.87 -18.70 13.52
C GLU A 420 -20.63 -17.23 13.88
N ALA A 421 -19.53 -16.61 13.45
CA ALA A 421 -19.27 -15.20 13.72
C ALA A 421 -20.34 -14.28 13.11
N VAL A 422 -20.75 -14.54 11.87
CA VAL A 422 -21.79 -13.72 11.20
C VAL A 422 -23.17 -13.99 11.81
N LYS A 423 -23.48 -15.22 12.23
CA LYS A 423 -24.69 -15.54 12.99
C LYS A 423 -24.76 -14.79 14.33
N ARG A 424 -23.66 -14.72 15.07
CA ARG A 424 -23.61 -13.97 16.33
C ARG A 424 -23.76 -12.47 16.09
N LEU A 425 -23.17 -11.94 15.01
CA LEU A 425 -23.35 -10.55 14.63
C LEU A 425 -24.81 -10.23 14.25
N ARG A 426 -25.51 -11.17 13.58
CA ARG A 426 -26.97 -11.04 13.36
C ARG A 426 -27.71 -10.88 14.67
N ASP A 427 -27.42 -11.71 15.67
CA ASP A 427 -28.12 -11.65 16.96
C ASP A 427 -27.87 -10.31 17.67
N VAL A 428 -26.64 -9.78 17.59
CA VAL A 428 -26.29 -8.42 18.06
C VAL A 428 -27.19 -7.35 17.41
N VAL A 429 -27.34 -7.41 16.08
CA VAL A 429 -28.13 -6.44 15.31
C VAL A 429 -29.63 -6.55 15.63
N LEU A 430 -30.14 -7.77 15.78
CA LEU A 430 -31.55 -8.00 16.12
C LEU A 430 -31.89 -7.50 17.53
N ASP A 431 -31.00 -7.66 18.50
CA ASP A 431 -31.21 -7.16 19.85
C ASP A 431 -31.17 -5.62 19.89
N ALA A 432 -30.26 -4.99 19.14
CA ALA A 432 -30.22 -3.54 19.02
C ALA A 432 -31.53 -2.96 18.46
N LYS A 433 -32.10 -3.60 17.43
CA LYS A 433 -33.41 -3.19 16.87
C LYS A 433 -34.56 -3.31 17.86
N LYS A 434 -34.56 -4.34 18.72
CA LYS A 434 -35.60 -4.52 19.75
C LYS A 434 -35.48 -3.52 20.90
N GLY A 435 -34.29 -3.00 21.18
CA GLY A 435 -34.09 -1.97 22.20
C GLY A 435 -34.44 -0.55 21.73
N ALA A 436 -34.51 -0.35 20.40
CA ALA A 436 -34.87 0.93 19.78
C ALA A 436 -36.37 1.06 19.47
N ALA A 437 -37.08 -0.06 19.29
CA ALA A 437 -38.54 -0.13 19.15
C ALA A 437 -39.23 -0.18 20.52
#